data_AF-A0A5B9Y2J7-F1
#
_entry.id   AF-A0A5B9Y2J7-F1
#
_cell.length_a   1.000
_cell.length_b   1.000
_cell.length_c   1.000
_cell.angle_alpha   90.00
_cell.angle_beta   90.00
_cell.angle_gamma   90.00
#
_symmetry.space_group_name_H-M   'P 1'
#
loop_
_entity.id
_entity.type
_entity.pdbx_description
1 polymer ?
#
loop_
_entity_poly.entity_id
_entity_poly.type
_entity_poly.pdbx_seq_one_letter_code
_entity_poly.pdbx_strand_id
1 'polypeptide(L)'
;MIDQEYEDVSIKIINKFIYSTVELKKILINENPSFFINCADQPKEKILELTSRCSRETKIPYITAAVGIESGWWGPIIDKYNNKNYSFPKSKTESNNLKIEGSSSTTNLIIGAVLSNDVMNYFLRKNNNLYIGKEISFLNYEIKRR
;
A
#
# COMPACT_ATOMS: atom_id res chain seq x y z
N MET A 1 -7.32 15.51 -16.53
CA MET A 1 -5.89 15.36 -16.23
C MET A 1 -5.42 16.73 -15.84
N ILE A 2 -4.89 16.88 -14.63
CA ILE A 2 -4.29 18.14 -14.19
C ILE A 2 -2.82 17.81 -14.03
N ASP A 3 -1.98 18.50 -14.78
CA ASP A 3 -0.54 18.40 -14.71
C ASP A 3 -0.04 19.59 -13.88
N GLN A 4 0.72 19.33 -12.82
CA GLN A 4 1.41 20.35 -12.02
C GLN A 4 2.90 20.06 -12.05
N GLU A 5 3.71 21.10 -12.26
CA GLU A 5 5.18 21.01 -12.20
C GLU A 5 5.68 21.76 -10.96
N TYR A 6 6.52 21.09 -10.17
CA TYR A 6 7.28 21.68 -9.06
C TYR A 6 8.76 21.41 -9.33
N GLU A 7 9.53 22.39 -9.81
CA GLU A 7 10.99 22.41 -10.12
C GLU A 7 11.58 21.13 -10.78
N ASP A 8 11.48 19.95 -10.16
CA ASP A 8 11.93 18.64 -10.64
C ASP A 8 10.87 17.51 -10.54
N VAL A 9 9.61 17.82 -10.21
CA VAL A 9 8.52 16.85 -10.02
C VAL A 9 7.34 17.17 -10.94
N SER A 10 6.98 16.20 -11.78
CA SER A 10 5.75 16.21 -12.57
C SER A 10 4.66 15.43 -11.85
N ILE A 11 3.51 16.05 -11.64
CA ILE A 11 2.36 15.46 -10.96
C ILE A 11 1.23 15.31 -11.97
N LYS A 12 0.75 14.08 -12.15
CA LYS A 12 -0.43 13.76 -12.95
C LYS A 12 -1.56 13.25 -12.08
N ILE A 13 -2.70 13.94 -12.10
CA ILE A 13 -3.86 13.59 -11.27
C ILE A 13 -4.93 12.84 -12.08
N ILE A 14 -5.35 11.68 -11.57
CA ILE A 14 -6.44 10.87 -12.10
C ILE A 14 -7.58 10.82 -11.07
N ASN A 15 -8.64 11.58 -11.33
CA ASN A 15 -9.83 11.61 -10.47
C ASN A 15 -10.75 10.43 -10.80
N LYS A 16 -10.47 9.25 -10.23
CA LYS A 16 -11.25 8.04 -10.47
C LYS A 16 -11.27 7.12 -9.25
N PHE A 17 -12.46 6.62 -8.90
CA PHE A 17 -12.62 5.48 -7.99
C PHE A 17 -12.35 4.17 -8.73
N ILE A 18 -11.60 3.27 -8.08
CA ILE A 18 -11.17 2.00 -8.66
C ILE A 18 -11.95 0.86 -8.01
N TYR A 19 -12.82 0.20 -8.78
CA TYR A 19 -13.65 -0.90 -8.28
C TYR A 19 -13.22 -2.27 -8.80
N SER A 20 -12.29 -2.32 -9.76
CA SER A 20 -11.89 -3.58 -10.40
C SER A 20 -10.42 -3.62 -10.80
N THR A 21 -9.89 -4.84 -10.97
CA THR A 21 -8.52 -5.10 -11.42
C THR A 21 -8.31 -4.56 -12.83
N VAL A 22 -9.32 -4.67 -13.70
CA VAL A 22 -9.24 -4.21 -15.09
C VAL A 22 -8.99 -2.70 -15.16
N GLU A 23 -9.68 -1.93 -14.32
CA GLU A 23 -9.51 -0.48 -14.27
C GLU A 23 -8.14 -0.07 -13.77
N LEU A 24 -7.70 -0.63 -12.63
CA LEU A 24 -6.38 -0.35 -12.09
C LEU A 24 -5.27 -0.74 -13.08
N LYS A 25 -5.39 -1.93 -13.69
CA LYS A 25 -4.45 -2.43 -14.69
C LYS A 25 -4.36 -1.49 -15.89
N LYS A 26 -5.49 -0.99 -16.41
CA LYS A 26 -5.48 -0.04 -17.53
C LYS A 26 -4.71 1.23 -17.19
N ILE A 27 -4.88 1.76 -15.99
CA ILE A 27 -4.13 2.93 -15.51
C ILE A 27 -2.64 2.59 -15.44
N LEU A 28 -2.29 1.49 -14.77
CA LEU A 28 -0.88 1.10 -14.61
C LEU A 28 -0.18 0.82 -15.94
N ILE A 29 -0.86 0.25 -16.94
CA ILE A 29 -0.29 0.06 -18.28
C ILE A 29 -0.08 1.40 -18.98
N ASN A 30 -1.07 2.29 -18.91
CA ASN A 30 -1.02 3.58 -19.61
C ASN A 30 0.04 4.52 -19.00
N GLU A 31 0.15 4.54 -17.67
CA GLU A 31 1.08 5.41 -16.94
C GLU A 31 2.45 4.77 -16.76
N ASN A 32 2.54 3.44 -16.89
CA ASN A 32 3.76 2.65 -16.77
C ASN A 32 4.67 3.05 -15.59
N PRO A 33 4.15 3.14 -14.36
CA PRO A 33 4.95 3.55 -13.22
C PRO A 33 5.99 2.47 -12.89
N SER A 34 7.16 2.92 -12.39
CA SER A 34 8.20 1.99 -11.92
C SER A 34 7.82 1.30 -10.61
N PHE A 35 6.87 1.87 -9.86
CA PHE A 35 6.41 1.39 -8.56
C PHE A 35 5.05 2.06 -8.25
N PHE A 36 4.17 1.38 -7.51
CA PHE A 36 2.94 2.02 -7.02
C PHE A 36 2.68 1.74 -5.54
N ILE A 37 1.93 2.64 -4.90
CA ILE A 37 1.58 2.57 -3.48
C ILE A 37 0.07 2.43 -3.36
N ASN A 38 -0.40 1.44 -2.61
CA ASN A 38 -1.82 1.31 -2.27
C ASN A 38 -2.07 1.62 -0.80
N CYS A 39 -2.65 2.79 -0.54
CA CYS A 39 -3.14 3.22 0.77
C CYS A 39 -4.68 3.35 0.81
N ALA A 40 -5.38 2.81 -0.19
CA ALA A 40 -6.84 2.84 -0.20
C ALA A 40 -7.42 1.73 0.69
N ASP A 41 -8.46 2.07 1.42
CA ASP A 41 -9.27 1.20 2.28
C ASP A 41 -10.53 0.66 1.56
N GLN A 42 -10.90 1.30 0.44
CA GLN A 42 -12.01 0.92 -0.42
C GLN A 42 -11.55 0.39 -1.78
N PRO A 43 -12.28 -0.56 -2.39
CA PRO A 43 -13.41 -1.30 -1.82
C PRO A 43 -12.97 -2.23 -0.67
N LYS A 44 -13.72 -2.21 0.45
CA LYS A 44 -13.44 -3.06 1.63
C LYS A 44 -13.20 -4.51 1.21
N GLU A 45 -12.22 -5.14 1.86
CA GLU A 45 -11.78 -6.54 1.66
C GLU A 45 -11.18 -6.86 0.28
N LYS A 46 -11.49 -6.10 -0.77
CA LYS A 46 -11.10 -6.40 -2.14
C LYS A 46 -9.89 -5.61 -2.61
N ILE A 47 -9.68 -4.38 -2.12
CA ILE A 47 -8.64 -3.48 -2.64
C ILE A 47 -7.23 -4.11 -2.62
N LEU A 48 -6.89 -4.89 -1.58
CA LEU A 48 -5.61 -5.59 -1.49
C LEU A 48 -5.47 -6.72 -2.51
N GLU A 49 -6.55 -7.48 -2.74
CA GLU A 49 -6.58 -8.53 -3.77
C GLU A 49 -6.44 -7.91 -5.18
N LEU A 50 -7.18 -6.83 -5.44
CA LEU A 50 -7.13 -6.10 -6.71
C LEU A 50 -5.71 -5.62 -7.00
N THR A 51 -5.07 -5.00 -6.01
CA THR A 51 -3.70 -4.49 -6.05
C THR A 51 -2.69 -5.61 -6.32
N SER A 52 -2.77 -6.71 -5.55
CA SER A 52 -1.89 -7.87 -5.71
C SER A 52 -2.00 -8.52 -7.08
N ARG A 53 -3.24 -8.70 -7.55
CA ARG A 53 -3.50 -9.24 -8.89
C ARG A 53 -2.95 -8.32 -9.98
N CYS A 54 -3.15 -7.00 -9.87
CA CYS A 54 -2.61 -6.03 -10.83
C CYS A 54 -1.08 -6.09 -10.88
N SER A 55 -0.41 -6.11 -9.74
CA SER A 55 1.06 -6.22 -9.69
C SER A 55 1.55 -7.51 -10.34
N ARG A 56 0.90 -8.65 -10.08
CA ARG A 56 1.26 -9.93 -10.72
C ARG A 56 1.13 -9.88 -12.24
N GLU A 57 0.04 -9.30 -12.75
CA GLU A 57 -0.24 -9.24 -14.19
C GLU A 57 0.63 -8.20 -14.92
N THR A 58 0.94 -7.07 -14.27
CA THR A 58 1.73 -5.97 -14.87
C THR A 58 3.22 -6.08 -14.57
N LYS A 59 3.62 -6.90 -13.60
CA LYS A 59 4.99 -7.00 -13.04
C LYS A 59 5.51 -5.70 -12.45
N ILE A 60 4.63 -4.75 -12.11
CA ILE A 60 5.00 -3.51 -11.45
C ILE A 60 5.04 -3.75 -9.93
N PRO A 61 6.15 -3.41 -9.25
CA PRO A 61 6.27 -3.57 -7.82
C PRO A 61 5.35 -2.61 -7.05
N TYR A 62 4.95 -3.02 -5.86
CA TYR A 62 4.11 -2.19 -5.00
C TYR A 62 4.34 -2.42 -3.52
N ILE A 63 3.82 -1.49 -2.72
CA ILE A 63 3.65 -1.61 -1.29
C ILE A 63 2.25 -1.17 -0.91
N THR A 64 1.77 -1.65 0.23
CA THR A 64 0.53 -1.18 0.83
C THR A 64 0.75 -0.88 2.31
N ALA A 65 -0.10 -0.02 2.86
CA ALA A 65 -0.13 0.30 4.27
C ALA A 65 -1.57 0.59 4.70
N ALA A 66 -1.85 0.41 5.99
CA ALA A 66 -3.07 0.90 6.60
C ALA A 66 -2.84 1.36 8.03
N VAL A 67 -3.78 2.15 8.53
CA VAL A 67 -3.74 2.81 9.82
C VAL A 67 -5.04 2.53 10.56
N GLY A 68 -4.94 2.25 11.86
CA GLY A 68 -6.02 2.33 12.83
C GLY A 68 -5.65 3.30 13.96
N ILE A 69 -6.50 3.33 14.99
CA ILE A 69 -6.27 4.16 16.19
C ILE A 69 -5.09 3.62 17.02
N GLU A 70 -5.05 2.30 17.22
CA GLU A 70 -4.12 1.64 18.15
C GLU A 70 -2.96 0.93 17.44
N SER A 71 -3.06 0.74 16.12
CA SER A 71 -2.00 0.09 15.35
C SER A 71 -1.98 0.58 13.91
N GLY A 72 -0.86 0.34 13.25
CA GLY A 72 -0.71 0.56 11.82
C GLY A 72 0.23 -0.47 11.23
N TRP A 73 0.15 -0.68 9.92
CA TRP A 73 1.02 -1.64 9.24
C TRP A 73 1.40 -1.13 7.87
N TRP A 74 2.55 -1.59 7.39
CA TRP A 74 3.05 -1.29 6.05
C TRP A 74 3.86 -2.46 5.52
N GLY A 75 3.97 -2.53 4.21
CA GLY A 75 4.68 -3.63 3.57
C GLY A 75 3.88 -4.94 3.57
N PRO A 76 4.51 -6.01 3.06
CA PRO A 76 5.82 -6.00 2.41
C PRO A 76 5.80 -5.27 1.06
N ILE A 77 6.99 -4.95 0.54
CA ILE A 77 7.13 -4.68 -0.89
C ILE A 77 6.97 -5.99 -1.65
N ILE A 78 6.10 -5.96 -2.65
CA ILE A 78 5.87 -7.07 -3.56
C ILE A 78 6.43 -6.69 -4.93
N ASP A 79 7.26 -7.56 -5.48
CA ASP A 79 7.87 -7.42 -6.79
C ASP A 79 7.89 -8.75 -7.57
N LYS A 80 8.53 -8.74 -8.73
CA LYS A 80 8.61 -9.93 -9.61
C LYS A 80 9.28 -11.16 -8.96
N TYR A 81 10.02 -11.00 -7.87
CA TYR A 81 10.76 -12.09 -7.22
C TYR A 81 9.94 -12.75 -6.11
N ASN A 82 9.05 -12.03 -5.43
CA ASN A 82 8.28 -12.55 -4.30
C ASN A 82 6.75 -12.58 -4.50
N ASN A 83 6.22 -12.10 -5.64
CA ASN A 83 4.76 -11.99 -5.87
C ASN A 83 3.97 -13.30 -5.84
N LYS A 84 4.60 -14.46 -6.04
CA LYS A 84 3.91 -15.76 -6.05
C LYS A 84 3.65 -16.29 -4.64
N ASN A 85 4.43 -15.85 -3.67
CA ASN A 85 4.43 -16.41 -2.32
C ASN A 85 3.61 -15.57 -1.33
N TYR A 86 3.17 -14.39 -1.74
CA TYR A 86 2.42 -13.50 -0.86
C TYR A 86 0.91 -13.65 -1.07
N SER A 87 0.26 -14.31 -0.13
CA SER A 87 -1.19 -14.24 0.05
C SER A 87 -1.49 -13.28 1.18
N PHE A 88 -2.35 -12.29 0.92
CA PHE A 88 -2.96 -11.58 2.03
C PHE A 88 -3.77 -12.57 2.87
N PRO A 89 -3.67 -12.55 4.20
CA PRO A 89 -4.58 -13.32 5.03
C PRO A 89 -6.01 -12.86 4.70
N LYS A 90 -6.87 -13.81 4.28
CA LYS A 90 -8.29 -13.54 4.09
C LYS A 90 -8.83 -13.00 5.41
N SER A 91 -9.60 -11.91 5.39
CA SER A 91 -10.33 -11.48 6.59
C SER A 91 -11.16 -12.68 7.04
N LYS A 92 -10.92 -13.17 8.27
CA LYS A 92 -11.91 -14.00 8.93
C LYS A 92 -13.08 -13.04 9.18
N THR A 93 -14.10 -13.14 8.35
CA THR A 93 -15.40 -12.53 8.63
C THR A 93 -15.83 -12.99 10.01
N GLU A 94 -15.95 -12.06 10.97
CA GLU A 94 -16.84 -12.14 12.14
C GLU A 94 -16.59 -10.95 13.09
N SER A 95 -17.31 -9.86 12.83
CA SER A 95 -18.14 -9.20 13.84
C SER A 95 -18.79 -7.98 13.19
N ASN A 96 -20.12 -7.99 13.12
CA ASN A 96 -20.97 -6.83 12.79
C ASN A 96 -20.91 -5.73 13.87
N ASN A 97 -19.82 -5.65 14.62
CA ASN A 97 -19.60 -4.53 15.52
C ASN A 97 -19.15 -3.37 14.64
N LEU A 98 -19.92 -2.28 14.69
CA LEU A 98 -19.55 -0.97 14.17
C LEU A 98 -18.19 -0.57 14.77
N LYS A 99 -17.10 -1.07 14.18
CA LYS A 99 -15.76 -0.58 14.48
C LYS A 99 -15.78 0.87 14.01
N ILE A 100 -15.61 1.78 14.95
CA ILE A 100 -15.35 3.18 14.62
C ILE A 100 -14.08 3.18 13.78
N GLU A 101 -14.24 3.35 12.47
CA GLU A 101 -13.14 3.53 11.53
C GLU A 101 -12.57 4.92 11.79
N GLY A 102 -11.67 5.00 12.76
CA GLY A 102 -10.93 6.19 13.11
C GLY A 102 -9.47 6.02 12.78
N SER A 103 -8.86 7.07 12.26
CA SER A 103 -7.41 7.25 12.31
C SER A 103 -7.13 8.64 12.90
N SER A 104 -5.97 8.78 13.52
CA SER A 104 -5.47 10.08 13.97
C SER A 104 -4.47 10.60 12.93
N SER A 105 -4.33 11.92 12.81
CA SER A 105 -3.30 12.51 11.95
C SER A 105 -1.90 12.01 12.32
N THR A 106 -1.64 11.83 13.62
CA THR A 106 -0.38 11.30 14.14
C THR A 106 -0.11 9.87 13.63
N THR A 107 -1.12 8.99 13.63
CA THR A 107 -0.93 7.61 13.19
C THR A 107 -0.72 7.52 11.68
N ASN A 108 -1.39 8.37 10.90
CA ASN A 108 -1.14 8.53 9.47
C ASN A 108 0.27 9.05 9.17
N LEU A 109 0.75 10.05 9.92
CA LEU A 109 2.10 10.60 9.75
C LEU A 109 3.17 9.56 10.03
N ILE A 110 3.04 8.80 11.13
CA ILE A 110 4.01 7.75 11.48
C ILE A 110 4.06 6.68 10.37
N ILE A 111 2.90 6.18 9.93
CA ILE A 111 2.85 5.15 8.88
C ILE A 111 3.33 5.70 7.53
N GLY A 112 2.95 6.92 7.17
CA GLY A 112 3.42 7.59 5.96
C GLY A 112 4.94 7.75 5.94
N ALA A 113 5.56 8.08 7.07
CA ALA A 113 7.00 8.24 7.19
C ALA A 113 7.74 6.89 7.01
N VAL A 114 7.34 5.84 7.72
CA VAL A 114 8.00 4.52 7.61
C VAL A 114 7.75 3.87 6.25
N LEU A 115 6.57 4.07 5.66
CA LEU A 115 6.24 3.64 4.30
C LEU A 115 7.15 4.31 3.27
N SER A 116 7.28 5.63 3.34
CA SER A 116 8.12 6.42 2.42
C SER A 116 9.59 6.02 2.53
N ASN A 117 10.07 5.74 3.75
CA ASN A 117 11.41 5.22 3.97
C ASN A 117 11.64 3.86 3.30
N ASP A 118 10.69 2.92 3.39
CA ASP A 118 10.82 1.61 2.73
C ASP A 118 10.79 1.73 1.20
N VAL A 119 9.97 2.63 0.65
CA VAL A 119 9.95 2.94 -0.79
C VAL A 119 11.29 3.52 -1.24
N MET A 120 11.85 4.48 -0.51
CA MET A 120 13.15 5.05 -0.84
C MET A 120 14.26 3.99 -0.78
N ASN A 121 14.27 3.15 0.25
CA ASN A 121 15.23 2.06 0.39
C ASN A 121 15.13 1.03 -0.74
N TYR A 122 13.92 0.77 -1.25
CA TYR A 122 13.71 -0.08 -2.42
C TYR A 122 14.46 0.45 -3.65
N PHE A 123 14.27 1.73 -3.98
CA PHE A 123 14.93 2.35 -5.13
C PHE A 123 16.45 2.44 -4.96
N LEU A 124 16.92 2.71 -3.75
CA LEU A 124 18.35 2.75 -3.44
C LEU A 124 18.98 1.35 -3.34
N ARG A 125 18.19 0.28 -3.43
CA ARG A 125 18.62 -1.12 -3.22
C ARG A 125 19.35 -1.30 -1.89
N LYS A 126 18.89 -0.57 -0.88
CA LYS A 126 19.37 -0.64 0.50
C LYS A 126 18.39 -1.49 1.29
N ASN A 127 18.91 -2.29 2.22
CA ASN A 127 18.13 -3.04 3.23
C ASN A 127 17.42 -4.32 2.72
N ASN A 128 17.57 -5.41 3.48
CA ASN A 128 16.97 -6.71 3.18
C ASN A 128 15.57 -6.88 3.79
N ASN A 129 15.14 -5.99 4.70
CA ASN A 129 13.87 -6.10 5.43
C ASN A 129 12.66 -5.52 4.69
N LEU A 130 12.79 -5.19 3.40
CA LEU A 130 11.72 -4.58 2.59
C LEU A 130 10.60 -5.56 2.23
N TYR A 131 10.92 -6.85 2.18
CA TYR A 131 10.01 -7.91 1.73
C TYR A 131 9.22 -8.57 2.87
N ILE A 132 9.22 -7.95 4.05
CA ILE A 132 8.50 -8.43 5.24
C ILE A 132 7.49 -7.35 5.65
N GLY A 133 6.25 -7.78 5.89
CA GLY A 133 5.20 -6.92 6.44
C GLY A 133 5.50 -6.56 7.88
N LYS A 134 5.24 -5.31 8.24
CA LYS A 134 5.55 -4.78 9.58
C LYS A 134 4.27 -4.18 10.17
N GLU A 135 4.09 -4.36 11.46
CA GLU A 135 2.98 -3.80 12.23
C GLU A 135 3.55 -3.11 13.46
N ILE A 136 3.11 -1.87 13.70
CA ILE A 136 3.41 -1.10 14.91
C ILE A 136 2.16 -1.01 15.77
N SER A 137 2.32 -1.22 17.07
CA SER A 137 1.32 -0.87 18.08
C SER A 137 1.57 0.56 18.56
N PHE A 138 0.58 1.43 18.47
CA PHE A 138 0.66 2.80 18.99
C PHE A 138 0.44 2.88 20.50
N LEU A 139 0.09 1.76 21.15
CA LEU A 139 -0.05 1.67 22.61
C LEU A 139 1.32 1.56 23.30
N ASN A 140 2.28 0.88 22.67
CA ASN A 140 3.59 0.58 23.24
C ASN A 140 4.78 0.79 22.28
N TYR A 141 4.52 1.24 21.05
CA TYR A 141 5.51 1.50 19.99
C TYR A 141 6.34 0.27 19.55
N GLU A 142 5.91 -0.93 19.91
CA GLU A 142 6.56 -2.15 19.47
C GLU A 142 6.26 -2.45 18.00
N ILE A 143 7.29 -2.87 17.27
CA ILE A 143 7.18 -3.30 15.87
C ILE A 143 7.36 -4.81 15.79
N LYS A 144 6.40 -5.49 15.17
CA LYS A 144 6.45 -6.94 14.90
C LYS A 144 6.35 -7.23 13.41
N ARG A 145 6.76 -8.44 13.04
CA ARG A 145 6.54 -8.97 11.69
C ARG A 145 5.09 -9.42 11.54
N ARG A 146 4.50 -9.17 10.38
CA ARG A 146 3.14 -9.55 10.01
C ARG A 146 3.14 -10.70 9.00
#